data_AF-A0A6N4T1E2-F1
#
_entry.id   AF-A0A6N4T1E2-F1
#
_cell.length_a   1.000
_cell.length_b   1.000
_cell.length_c   1.000
_cell.angle_alpha   90.00
_cell.angle_beta   90.00
_cell.angle_gamma   90.00
#
_symmetry.space_group_name_H-M   'P 1'
#
loop_
_entity.id
_entity.type
_entity.pdbx_description
1 polymer ?
#
loop_
_entity_poly.entity_id
_entity_poly.type
_entity_poly.pdbx_seq_one_letter_code
_entity_poly.pdbx_strand_id
1 'polypeptide(L)'
;MQRGHERFGVPEENLRAAKKWAEKQKNTEISQCYVPTRKEVAKLGRQKITKILVNWMCHSPVEIIPSRSQIVEVRDILLAREDASSLSNVITMCNYYIAND
;
A
#
# COMPACT_ATOMS: atom_id res chain seq x y z
N MET A 1 8.10 18.23 9.58
CA MET A 1 6.76 17.60 9.49
C MET A 1 6.93 16.18 8.94
N GLN A 2 6.90 15.14 9.78
CA GLN A 2 7.30 13.76 9.44
C GLN A 2 6.15 12.88 8.90
N ARG A 3 5.22 13.43 8.11
CA ARG A 3 4.09 12.65 7.55
C ARG A 3 4.53 11.62 6.49
N GLY A 4 5.61 11.90 5.75
CA GLY A 4 6.12 11.01 4.70
C GLY A 4 6.68 9.70 5.25
N HIS A 5 7.21 9.70 6.48
CA HIS A 5 7.74 8.48 7.07
C HIS A 5 6.63 7.46 7.23
N GLU A 6 5.47 7.80 7.81
CA GLU A 6 4.38 6.86 8.10
C GLU A 6 3.84 6.11 6.89
N ARG A 7 3.93 6.66 5.68
CA ARG A 7 3.50 6.04 4.41
C ARG A 7 4.69 5.41 3.69
N PHE A 8 5.48 4.64 4.42
CA PHE A 8 6.62 3.89 3.88
C PHE A 8 7.66 4.77 3.15
N GLY A 9 7.80 6.03 3.57
CA GLY A 9 8.75 6.97 2.95
C GLY A 9 8.32 7.53 1.59
N VAL A 10 7.08 7.28 1.12
CA VAL A 10 6.60 7.86 -0.13
C VAL A 10 6.60 9.40 -0.02
N PRO A 11 7.28 10.12 -0.93
CA PRO A 11 7.33 11.58 -0.92
C PRO A 11 5.94 12.21 -1.04
N GLU A 12 5.72 13.33 -0.35
CA GLU A 12 4.45 14.06 -0.42
C GLU A 12 4.16 14.60 -1.83
N GLU A 13 5.20 14.90 -2.61
CA GLU A 13 5.06 15.27 -4.02
C GLU A 13 4.47 14.12 -4.86
N ASN A 14 4.89 12.88 -4.64
CA ASN A 14 4.37 11.70 -5.34
C ASN A 14 2.90 11.47 -4.98
N LEU A 15 2.53 11.59 -3.70
CA LEU A 15 1.14 11.49 -3.26
C LEU A 15 0.25 12.57 -3.90
N ARG A 16 0.74 13.81 -4.00
CA ARG A 16 0.04 14.90 -4.68
C ARG A 16 -0.07 14.66 -6.18
N ALA A 17 0.97 14.13 -6.81
CA ALA A 17 0.99 13.81 -8.24
C ALA A 17 -0.01 12.69 -8.56
N ALA A 18 -0.02 11.59 -7.80
CA ALA A 18 -0.99 10.51 -7.93
C ALA A 18 -2.44 11.03 -7.78
N LYS A 19 -2.70 11.92 -6.80
CA LYS A 19 -4.01 12.54 -6.64
C LYS A 19 -4.41 13.39 -7.85
N LYS A 20 -3.51 14.24 -8.35
CA LYS A 20 -3.77 15.06 -9.55
C LYS A 20 -3.99 14.20 -10.80
N TRP A 21 -3.27 13.09 -10.91
CA TRP A 21 -3.48 12.12 -11.99
C TRP A 21 -4.88 11.52 -11.92
N ALA A 22 -5.31 11.09 -10.73
CA ALA A 22 -6.67 10.56 -10.50
C ALA A 22 -7.76 11.58 -10.86
N GLU A 23 -7.61 12.83 -10.46
CA GLU A 23 -8.57 13.91 -10.75
C GLU A 23 -8.72 14.18 -12.26
N LYS A 24 -7.65 13.94 -13.04
CA LYS A 24 -7.68 14.09 -14.51
C LYS A 24 -8.27 12.86 -15.20
N GLN A 25 -8.17 11.69 -14.59
CA GLN A 25 -8.70 10.45 -15.12
C GLN A 25 -10.17 10.28 -14.75
N LYS A 26 -11.08 10.38 -15.72
CA LYS A 26 -12.53 10.25 -15.49
C LYS A 26 -12.97 8.87 -14.97
N ASN A 27 -12.11 7.85 -15.04
CA ASN A 27 -12.41 6.45 -14.70
C ASN A 27 -11.47 5.84 -13.64
N THR A 28 -10.62 6.62 -12.99
CA THR A 28 -9.73 6.10 -11.94
C THR A 28 -10.42 6.17 -10.59
N GLU A 29 -10.47 5.05 -9.86
CA GLU A 29 -10.90 5.09 -8.47
C GLU A 29 -9.85 5.80 -7.61
N ILE A 30 -10.27 6.81 -6.84
CA ILE A 30 -9.42 7.51 -5.86
C ILE A 30 -8.72 6.53 -4.90
N SER A 31 -9.35 5.38 -4.66
CA SER A 31 -8.84 4.28 -3.85
C SER A 31 -7.52 3.67 -4.36
N GLN A 32 -7.20 3.81 -5.66
CA GLN A 32 -5.95 3.35 -6.29
C GLN A 32 -4.78 4.31 -6.06
N CYS A 33 -5.07 5.55 -5.64
CA CYS A 33 -4.08 6.60 -5.39
C CYS A 33 -3.74 6.73 -3.90
N TYR A 34 -4.11 5.72 -3.08
CA TYR A 34 -3.95 5.75 -1.64
C TYR A 34 -2.81 4.82 -1.19
N VAL A 35 -1.79 5.41 -0.57
CA VAL A 35 -0.72 4.66 0.10
C VAL A 35 -1.08 4.47 1.58
N PRO A 36 -1.22 3.25 2.13
CA PRO A 36 -1.51 3.06 3.54
C PRO A 36 -0.39 3.59 4.44
N THR A 37 -0.76 3.95 5.67
CA THR A 37 0.19 4.17 6.75
C THR A 37 0.58 2.86 7.42
N ARG A 38 1.76 2.79 8.04
CA ARG A 38 2.16 1.64 8.88
C ARG A 38 1.13 1.29 9.95
N LYS A 39 0.52 2.32 10.56
CA LYS A 39 -0.52 2.15 11.58
C LYS A 39 -1.78 1.48 11.01
N GLU A 40 -2.18 1.83 9.79
CA GLU A 40 -3.29 1.15 9.11
C GLU A 40 -2.93 -0.29 8.77
N VAL A 41 -1.72 -0.56 8.25
CA VAL A 41 -1.28 -1.93 7.97
C VAL A 41 -1.30 -2.77 9.25
N ALA A 42 -0.88 -2.20 10.38
CA ALA A 42 -0.85 -2.89 11.67
C ALA A 42 -2.23 -3.12 12.31
N LYS A 43 -3.20 -2.21 12.14
CA LYS A 43 -4.41 -2.18 12.99
C LYS A 43 -5.73 -2.22 12.23
N LEU A 44 -5.75 -1.91 10.94
CA LEU A 44 -6.99 -1.83 10.19
C LEU A 44 -7.54 -3.26 9.97
N GLY A 45 -8.86 -3.41 10.09
CA GLY A 45 -9.52 -4.71 9.95
C GLY A 45 -9.27 -5.34 8.59
N ARG A 46 -9.16 -6.69 8.57
CA ARG A 46 -8.78 -7.51 7.41
C ARG A 46 -9.33 -7.04 6.07
N GLN A 47 -10.65 -6.92 5.94
CA GLN A 47 -11.29 -6.57 4.67
C GLN A 47 -10.82 -5.21 4.13
N LYS A 48 -10.71 -4.20 5.01
CA LYS A 48 -10.29 -2.86 4.62
C LYS A 48 -8.82 -2.83 4.23
N ILE A 49 -7.95 -3.49 5.03
CA ILE A 49 -6.51 -3.48 4.73
C ILE A 49 -6.20 -4.27 3.46
N THR A 50 -6.88 -5.39 3.23
CA THR A 50 -6.75 -6.15 1.98
C THR A 50 -7.10 -5.30 0.77
N LYS A 51 -8.25 -4.59 0.80
CA LYS A 51 -8.65 -3.72 -0.32
C LYS A 51 -7.61 -2.63 -0.60
N ILE A 52 -7.11 -1.97 0.45
CA ILE A 52 -6.11 -0.92 0.31
C ILE A 52 -4.81 -1.46 -0.29
N LEU A 53 -4.30 -2.58 0.21
CA LEU A 53 -3.04 -3.16 -0.25
C LEU A 53 -3.12 -3.70 -1.67
N VAL A 54 -4.23 -4.32 -2.06
CA VAL A 54 -4.45 -4.75 -3.46
C VAL A 54 -4.49 -3.54 -4.39
N ASN A 55 -5.22 -2.49 -4.03
CA ASN A 55 -5.27 -1.27 -4.83
C ASN A 55 -3.89 -0.62 -4.98
N TRP A 56 -3.11 -0.57 -3.89
CA TRP A 56 -1.79 0.03 -3.91
C TRP A 56 -0.78 -0.80 -4.72
N MET A 57 -0.76 -2.13 -4.55
CA MET A 57 0.23 -2.98 -5.21
C MET A 57 -0.11 -3.28 -6.68
N CYS A 58 -1.39 -3.41 -7.03
CA CYS A 58 -1.79 -3.89 -8.35
C CYS A 58 -2.34 -2.79 -9.29
N HIS A 59 -2.80 -1.66 -8.74
CA HIS A 59 -3.56 -0.67 -9.50
C HIS A 59 -3.05 0.76 -9.34
N SER A 60 -1.96 0.96 -8.60
CA SER A 60 -1.47 2.31 -8.37
C SER A 60 -0.90 2.98 -9.60
N PRO A 61 -1.05 4.31 -9.69
CA PRO A 61 -0.36 5.07 -10.72
C PRO A 61 1.14 5.07 -10.44
N VAL A 62 1.93 5.27 -11.51
CA VAL A 62 3.38 5.09 -11.54
C VAL A 62 4.12 5.88 -10.44
N GLU A 63 3.57 7.01 -10.00
CA GLU A 63 4.15 7.88 -8.99
C GLU A 63 4.23 7.24 -7.61
N ILE A 64 3.36 6.28 -7.31
CA ILE A 64 3.25 5.67 -5.97
C ILE A 64 3.29 4.13 -6.01
N ILE A 65 3.68 3.52 -7.13
CA ILE A 65 3.91 2.06 -7.17
C ILE A 65 4.90 1.71 -6.05
N PRO A 66 4.55 0.75 -5.16
CA PRO A 66 5.41 0.40 -4.05
C PRO A 66 6.72 -0.20 -4.55
N SER A 67 7.85 0.21 -3.97
CA SER A 67 9.11 -0.47 -4.18
C SER A 67 9.16 -1.79 -3.41
N ARG A 68 10.01 -2.71 -3.84
CA ARG A 68 10.29 -3.95 -3.13
C ARG A 68 10.56 -3.77 -1.63
N SER A 69 11.34 -2.75 -1.23
CA SER A 69 11.64 -2.49 0.19
C SER A 69 10.39 -2.09 0.99
N GLN A 70 9.48 -1.34 0.38
CA GLN A 70 8.19 -0.99 1.00
C GLN A 70 7.29 -2.22 1.13
N ILE A 71 7.27 -3.10 0.13
CA ILE A 71 6.49 -4.35 0.18
C ILE A 71 7.02 -5.29 1.26
N VAL A 72 8.35 -5.40 1.43
CA VAL A 72 8.98 -6.14 2.54
C VAL A 72 8.48 -5.60 3.87
N GLU A 73 8.51 -4.29 4.07
CA GLU A 73 8.09 -3.67 5.32
C GLU A 73 6.59 -3.88 5.60
N VAL A 74 5.73 -3.78 4.58
CA VAL A 74 4.30 -4.13 4.70
C VAL A 74 4.12 -5.57 5.17
N ARG A 75 4.80 -6.51 4.51
CA ARG A 75 4.71 -7.94 4.85
C ARG A 75 5.12 -8.17 6.31
N ASP A 76 6.22 -7.57 6.75
CA ASP A 76 6.74 -7.75 8.10
C ASP A 76 5.75 -7.20 9.15
N ILE A 77 5.10 -6.07 8.87
CA ILE A 77 4.02 -5.54 9.73
C ILE A 77 2.82 -6.49 9.75
N LEU A 78 2.40 -7.04 8.60
CA LEU A 78 1.28 -7.98 8.52
C LEU A 78 1.56 -9.28 9.30
N LEU A 79 2.79 -9.80 9.21
CA LEU A 79 3.22 -10.99 9.93
C LEU A 79 3.26 -10.79 11.45
N ALA A 80 3.51 -9.57 11.91
CA ALA A 80 3.51 -9.22 13.33
C ALA A 80 2.10 -9.07 13.95
N ARG A 81 1.03 -9.13 13.15
CA ARG A 81 -0.34 -9.02 13.66
C ARG A 81 -0.82 -10.32 14.30
N GLU A 82 -1.65 -10.20 15.33
CA GLU A 82 -2.31 -11.36 15.96
C GLU A 82 -3.21 -12.13 14.98
N ASP A 83 -3.84 -11.43 14.03
CA ASP A 83 -4.71 -11.99 13.00
C ASP A 83 -3.98 -12.33 11.67
N ALA A 84 -2.64 -12.44 11.68
CA ALA A 84 -1.83 -12.68 10.48
C ALA A 84 -2.27 -13.89 9.65
N SER A 85 -2.72 -14.96 10.30
CA SER A 85 -3.24 -16.17 9.62
C SER A 85 -4.43 -15.86 8.72
N SER A 86 -5.27 -14.90 9.11
CA SER A 86 -6.43 -14.46 8.32
C SER A 86 -6.07 -13.55 7.14
N LEU A 87 -4.82 -13.07 7.09
CA LEU A 87 -4.24 -12.17 6.08
C LEU A 87 -3.32 -12.91 5.09
N SER A 88 -3.29 -14.23 5.14
CA SER A 88 -2.41 -15.10 4.35
C SER A 88 -2.41 -14.78 2.85
N ASN A 89 -3.56 -14.46 2.27
CA ASN A 89 -3.67 -14.08 0.85
C ASN A 89 -2.84 -12.84 0.51
N VAL A 90 -2.90 -11.80 1.34
CA VAL A 90 -2.17 -10.55 1.10
C VAL A 90 -0.69 -10.73 1.41
N ILE A 91 -0.35 -11.48 2.46
CA ILE A 91 1.05 -11.84 2.77
C ILE A 91 1.67 -12.62 1.62
N THR A 92 0.93 -13.56 1.03
CA THR A 92 1.37 -14.32 -0.16
C THR A 92 1.58 -13.41 -1.36
N MET A 93 0.67 -12.47 -1.60
CA MET A 93 0.85 -11.46 -2.65
C MET A 93 2.12 -10.62 -2.43
N CYS A 94 2.39 -10.20 -1.19
CA CYS A 94 3.64 -9.51 -0.87
C CYS A 94 4.86 -10.38 -1.20
N ASN A 95 4.85 -11.65 -0.79
CA ASN A 95 5.95 -12.58 -1.08
C ASN A 95 6.17 -12.79 -2.58
N TYR A 96 5.09 -12.84 -3.37
CA TYR A 96 5.18 -12.94 -4.83
C TYR A 96 5.91 -11.74 -5.43
N TYR A 97 5.50 -10.52 -5.09
CA TYR A 97 6.18 -9.32 -5.57
C TYR A 97 7.63 -9.25 -5.07
N ILE A 98 7.89 -9.56 -3.80
CA ILE A 98 9.26 -9.58 -3.27
C ILE A 98 10.16 -10.57 -4.01
N ALA A 99 9.64 -11.68 -4.53
CA ALA A 99 10.42 -12.67 -5.24
C ALA A 99 10.63 -12.35 -6.73
N ASN A 100 9.72 -11.58 -7.34
CA ASN A 100 9.64 -11.41 -8.80
C ASN A 100 9.80 -9.95 -9.28
N ASP A 101 9.92 -8.98 -8.36
CA ASP A 101 10.21 -7.56 -8.61
C ASP A 101 11.71 -7.26 -8.39
#